data_AF-A0A7W6WBJ5-F1
#
_entry.id   AF-A0A7W6WBJ5-F1
#
_cell.length_a   1.000
_cell.length_b   1.000
_cell.length_c   1.000
_cell.angle_alpha   90.00
_cell.angle_beta   90.00
_cell.angle_gamma   90.00
#
_symmetry.space_group_name_H-M   'P 1'
#
loop_
_entity.id
_entity.type
_entity.pdbx_description
1 polymer ?
#
loop_
_entity_poly.entity_id
_entity_poly.type
_entity_poly.pdbx_seq_one_letter_code
_entity_poly.pdbx_strand_id
1 'polypeptide(L)'
;MNFFEQPIINSPYAYPAQHWELDESGQPTNTILPQRRRSELITPVPKPKKQKKKPGQKEMVFGDADGLSSEDQEYNPTPIINQIRSYVDEWRHLKNPNDWNVTPETARLLQHWRHHNFHSIRPFFCQVEAVERLCNLMSGNFVRGGAPACPSVGRAPRMGYPP
;
A
#
# COMPACT_ATOMS: atom_id res chain seq x y z
N MET A 1 -5.24 27.20 -1.95
CA MET A 1 -5.59 25.96 -2.69
C MET A 1 -6.56 25.18 -1.83
N ASN A 2 -7.68 24.77 -2.39
CA ASN A 2 -8.71 23.99 -1.71
C ASN A 2 -8.68 22.53 -2.21
N PHE A 3 -8.90 21.56 -1.33
CA PHE A 3 -8.97 20.14 -1.68
C PHE A 3 -9.96 19.88 -2.83
N PHE A 4 -11.11 20.55 -2.83
CA PHE A 4 -12.15 20.31 -3.83
C PHE A 4 -11.81 20.89 -5.21
N GLU A 5 -10.95 21.89 -5.28
CA GLU A 5 -10.48 22.47 -6.54
C GLU A 5 -9.33 21.65 -7.13
N GLN A 6 -8.47 21.12 -6.27
CA GLN A 6 -7.30 20.34 -6.68
C GLN A 6 -7.06 19.14 -5.73
N PRO A 7 -7.86 18.07 -5.86
CA PRO A 7 -7.75 16.90 -4.97
C PRO A 7 -6.46 16.10 -5.20
N ILE A 8 -5.91 16.16 -6.42
CA ILE A 8 -4.68 15.47 -6.81
C ILE A 8 -3.55 16.49 -6.92
N ILE A 9 -2.59 16.43 -5.98
CA ILE A 9 -1.46 17.36 -5.89
C ILE A 9 -0.13 16.77 -6.40
N ASN A 10 -0.02 15.44 -6.51
CA ASN A 10 1.19 14.77 -6.99
C ASN A 10 1.07 14.39 -8.47
N SER A 11 2.21 14.38 -9.16
CA SER A 11 2.32 13.81 -10.49
C SER A 11 2.23 12.28 -10.45
N PRO A 12 1.53 11.61 -11.38
CA PRO A 12 1.48 10.16 -11.46
C PRO A 12 2.82 9.51 -11.88
N TYR A 13 3.78 10.33 -12.33
CA TYR A 13 5.10 9.89 -12.80
C TYR A 13 6.23 10.13 -11.80
N ALA A 14 5.96 10.84 -10.70
CA ALA A 14 6.94 11.18 -9.68
C ALA A 14 6.62 10.47 -8.36
N TYR A 15 7.60 10.44 -7.46
CA TYR A 15 7.39 9.96 -6.10
C TYR A 15 6.35 10.86 -5.38
N PRO A 16 5.32 10.29 -4.73
CA PRO A 16 4.28 11.07 -4.05
C PRO A 16 4.85 11.70 -2.78
N ALA A 17 5.27 12.97 -2.87
CA ALA A 17 5.95 13.68 -1.80
C ALA A 17 4.99 14.46 -0.88
N GLN A 18 3.72 14.58 -1.23
CA GLN A 18 2.75 15.36 -0.48
C GLN A 18 1.40 14.64 -0.37
N HIS A 19 0.59 14.98 0.63
CA HIS A 19 -0.82 14.56 0.66
C HIS A 19 -1.67 15.57 1.44
N TRP A 20 -2.97 15.54 1.19
CA TRP A 20 -3.95 16.24 2.01
C TRP A 20 -4.13 15.49 3.33
N GLU A 21 -4.02 16.21 4.44
CA GLU A 21 -4.34 15.70 5.77
C GLU A 21 -5.85 15.43 5.86
N LEU A 22 -6.19 14.29 6.46
CA LEU A 22 -7.57 13.89 6.73
C LEU A 22 -7.77 13.85 8.25
N ASP A 23 -8.92 14.33 8.72
CA ASP A 23 -9.31 14.22 10.13
C ASP A 23 -9.68 12.77 10.51
N GLU A 24 -9.95 12.51 11.79
CA GLU A 24 -10.39 11.19 12.28
C GLU A 24 -11.69 10.69 11.62
N SER A 25 -12.47 11.60 11.03
CA SER A 25 -13.67 11.28 10.25
C SER A 25 -13.37 11.04 8.75
N GLY A 26 -12.10 11.07 8.34
CA GLY A 26 -11.66 10.93 6.95
C GLY A 26 -11.91 12.16 6.07
N GLN A 27 -12.19 13.33 6.65
CA GLN A 27 -12.44 14.57 5.91
C GLN A 27 -11.18 15.40 5.70
N PRO A 28 -11.00 16.00 4.50
CA PRO A 28 -9.84 16.81 4.20
C PRO A 28 -9.83 18.12 5.00
N THR A 29 -8.74 18.37 5.71
CA THR A 29 -8.56 19.58 6.54
C THR A 29 -8.09 20.79 5.75
N ASN A 30 -7.87 20.64 4.43
CA ASN A 30 -7.19 21.60 3.55
C ASN A 30 -5.73 21.91 3.95
N THR A 31 -5.14 21.08 4.82
CA THR A 31 -3.70 21.12 5.12
C THR A 31 -2.95 20.15 4.21
N ILE A 32 -1.82 20.59 3.66
CA ILE A 32 -0.92 19.74 2.86
C ILE A 32 0.27 19.34 3.73
N LEU A 33 0.52 18.04 3.87
CA LEU A 33 1.67 17.50 4.57
C LEU A 33 2.76 17.07 3.59
N PRO A 34 4.05 17.40 3.83
CA PRO A 34 5.16 17.12 2.91
C PRO A 34 5.71 15.70 3.06
N GLN A 35 4.84 14.70 2.99
CA GLN A 35 5.22 13.29 2.98
C GLN A 35 4.24 12.45 2.16
N ARG A 36 4.65 11.22 1.81
CA ARG A 36 3.75 10.22 1.23
C ARG A 36 2.70 9.81 2.27
N ARG A 37 1.43 9.79 1.88
CA ARG A 37 0.35 9.27 2.74
C ARG A 37 0.61 7.82 3.13
N ARG A 38 0.54 7.51 4.43
CA ARG A 38 0.55 6.13 4.90
C ARG A 38 -0.67 5.38 4.36
N SER A 39 -0.52 4.08 4.15
CA SER A 39 -1.68 3.22 3.95
C SER A 39 -2.51 3.27 5.22
N GLU A 40 -3.80 3.52 5.09
CA GLU A 40 -4.79 3.53 6.18
C GLU A 40 -6.16 3.17 5.57
N LEU A 41 -6.91 2.32 6.26
CA LEU A 41 -8.29 1.99 5.91
C LEU A 41 -9.19 3.11 6.42
N ILE A 42 -9.55 4.01 5.52
CA ILE A 42 -10.47 5.11 5.81
C ILE A 42 -11.69 4.84 4.96
N THR A 43 -12.84 4.61 5.60
CA THR A 43 -14.13 4.57 4.90
C THR A 43 -14.56 6.01 4.70
N PRO A 44 -14.55 6.57 3.47
CA PRO A 44 -15.06 7.90 3.25
C PRO A 44 -16.59 7.82 3.37
N VAL A 45 -17.12 7.99 4.59
CA VAL A 45 -18.55 8.15 4.80
C VAL A 45 -18.86 9.64 4.71
N PRO A 46 -19.52 10.12 3.64
CA PRO A 46 -20.01 11.49 3.63
C PRO A 46 -20.95 11.64 4.83
N LYS A 47 -20.62 12.54 5.77
CA LYS A 47 -21.50 12.80 6.92
C LYS A 47 -22.90 13.12 6.37
N PRO A 48 -23.95 12.36 6.72
CA PRO A 48 -25.28 12.63 6.22
C PRO A 48 -25.67 14.04 6.65
N LYS A 49 -26.05 14.88 5.69
CA LYS A 49 -26.38 16.32 5.88
C LYS A 49 -27.49 16.60 6.90
N LYS A 50 -28.11 15.57 7.51
CA LYS A 50 -29.15 15.67 8.52
C LYS A 50 -28.93 14.61 9.61
N GLN A 51 -28.29 14.99 10.71
CA GLN A 51 -28.38 14.23 11.95
C GLN A 51 -29.72 14.53 12.62
N LYS A 52 -30.77 13.75 12.32
CA LYS A 52 -31.86 13.59 13.28
C LYS A 52 -31.33 12.67 14.37
N LYS A 53 -31.09 13.20 15.57
CA LYS A 53 -30.77 12.42 16.78
C LYS A 53 -31.82 11.33 16.97
N LYS A 54 -31.52 10.10 16.56
CA LYS A 54 -32.17 8.88 17.04
C LYS A 54 -31.10 8.04 17.75
N PRO A 55 -31.41 7.43 18.90
CA PRO A 55 -30.42 6.73 19.70
C PRO A 55 -29.95 5.46 18.98
N GLY A 56 -28.62 5.33 18.86
CA GLY A 56 -27.86 4.08 18.77
C GLY A 56 -28.35 3.01 17.80
N GLN A 57 -28.04 3.15 16.50
CA GLN A 57 -27.81 1.97 15.66
C GLN A 57 -26.31 1.65 15.76
N LYS A 58 -25.97 0.54 16.42
CA LYS A 58 -24.61 0.00 16.39
C LYS A 58 -24.22 -0.32 14.94
N GLU A 59 -22.94 -0.14 14.66
CA GLU A 59 -22.28 -0.54 13.41
C GLU A 59 -22.72 -1.95 13.03
N MET A 60 -23.38 -2.10 11.88
CA MET A 60 -23.80 -3.40 11.38
C MET A 60 -22.56 -4.09 10.83
N VAL A 61 -22.00 -4.99 11.64
CA VAL A 61 -21.04 -6.00 11.19
C VAL A 61 -21.75 -6.82 10.10
N PHE A 62 -21.30 -6.70 8.86
CA PHE A 62 -21.72 -7.60 7.79
C PHE A 62 -21.11 -8.98 8.09
N GLY A 63 -21.81 -9.77 8.91
CA GLY A 63 -21.46 -11.15 9.14
C GLY A 63 -21.63 -11.93 7.85
N ASP A 64 -20.52 -12.40 7.28
CA ASP A 64 -20.56 -13.46 6.27
C ASP A 64 -21.34 -14.65 6.85
N ALA A 65 -22.19 -15.25 6.00
CA ALA A 65 -23.22 -16.21 6.39
C ALA A 65 -22.72 -17.49 7.08
N ASP A 66 -21.40 -17.68 7.21
CA ASP A 66 -20.75 -18.83 7.84
C ASP A 66 -20.26 -18.59 9.28
N GLY A 67 -20.40 -17.39 9.85
CA GLY A 67 -20.02 -17.16 11.27
C GLY A 67 -18.53 -17.35 11.57
N LEU A 68 -17.67 -17.28 10.55
CA LEU A 68 -16.22 -17.49 10.62
C LEU A 68 -15.40 -16.21 10.76
N SER A 69 -16.04 -15.06 11.04
CA SER A 69 -15.35 -13.79 11.25
C SER A 69 -15.53 -13.36 12.70
N SER A 70 -14.55 -13.72 13.52
CA SER A 70 -14.36 -13.16 14.87
C SER A 70 -13.74 -11.76 14.77
N GLU A 71 -13.95 -10.89 15.76
CA GLU A 71 -13.43 -9.52 15.79
C GLU A 71 -11.88 -9.48 15.65
N ASP A 72 -11.19 -10.57 15.99
CA ASP A 72 -9.74 -10.77 15.83
C ASP A 72 -9.31 -11.19 14.39
N GLN A 73 -10.25 -11.48 13.48
CA GLN A 73 -9.97 -11.93 12.11
C GLN A 73 -10.03 -10.82 11.07
N GLU A 74 -10.14 -9.55 11.48
CA GLU A 74 -10.03 -8.44 10.53
C GLU A 74 -8.59 -8.37 10.01
N TYR A 75 -8.35 -8.99 8.85
CA TYR A 75 -7.09 -8.89 8.14
C TYR A 75 -6.90 -7.43 7.72
N ASN A 76 -6.16 -6.67 8.52
CA ASN A 76 -5.77 -5.31 8.18
C ASN A 76 -4.40 -5.34 7.48
N PRO A 77 -4.34 -5.27 6.13
CA PRO A 77 -3.07 -5.30 5.41
C PRO A 77 -2.23 -4.03 5.58
N THR A 78 -2.81 -2.98 6.18
CA THR A 78 -2.19 -1.66 6.31
C THR A 78 -0.78 -1.68 6.91
N PRO A 79 -0.52 -2.36 8.04
CA PRO A 79 0.82 -2.36 8.65
C PRO A 79 1.86 -2.98 7.71
N ILE A 80 1.51 -4.11 7.08
CA ILE A 80 2.37 -4.83 6.14
C ILE A 80 2.67 -3.95 4.92
N ILE A 81 1.67 -3.26 4.37
CA ILE A 81 1.86 -2.35 3.22
C ILE A 81 2.84 -1.21 3.57
N ASN A 82 2.69 -0.60 4.74
CA ASN A 82 3.58 0.49 5.16
C ASN A 82 5.02 -0.01 5.39
N GLN A 83 5.18 -1.18 5.99
CA GLN A 83 6.50 -1.80 6.20
C GLN A 83 7.18 -2.11 4.86
N ILE A 84 6.44 -2.71 3.93
CA ILE A 84 6.88 -2.99 2.56
C ILE A 84 7.39 -1.71 1.87
N ARG A 85 6.64 -0.61 1.97
CA ARG A 85 7.03 0.67 1.36
C ARG A 85 8.35 1.18 1.96
N SER A 86 8.53 1.07 3.27
CA SER A 86 9.81 1.42 3.93
C SER A 86 10.98 0.63 3.35
N TYR A 87 10.85 -0.68 3.20
CA TYR A 87 11.92 -1.52 2.64
C TYR A 87 12.24 -1.19 1.18
N VAL A 88 11.21 -0.91 0.36
CA VAL A 88 11.42 -0.49 -1.03
C VAL A 88 12.12 0.87 -1.07
N ASP A 89 11.73 1.80 -0.21
CA ASP A 89 12.36 3.12 -0.12
C ASP A 89 13.82 3.00 0.34
N GLU A 90 14.12 2.22 1.38
CA GLU A 90 15.50 1.93 1.82
C GLU A 90 16.35 1.31 0.71
N TRP A 91 15.83 0.31 0.01
CA TRP A 91 16.51 -0.32 -1.11
C TRP A 91 16.78 0.66 -2.26
N ARG A 92 15.89 1.63 -2.49
CA ARG A 92 16.09 2.70 -3.49
C ARG A 92 17.23 3.65 -3.12
N HIS A 93 17.55 3.82 -1.84
CA HIS A 93 18.66 4.67 -1.39
C HIS A 93 20.04 4.04 -1.64
N LEU A 94 20.11 2.74 -1.97
CA LEU A 94 21.35 2.07 -2.35
C LEU A 94 21.85 2.60 -3.69
N LYS A 95 22.92 3.40 -3.65
CA LYS A 95 23.49 4.05 -4.86
C LYS A 95 24.23 3.08 -5.78
N ASN A 96 24.78 2.00 -5.22
CA ASN A 96 25.56 1.04 -5.97
C ASN A 96 24.65 -0.06 -6.54
N PRO A 97 24.59 -0.24 -7.87
CA PRO A 97 23.78 -1.28 -8.50
C PRO A 97 24.16 -2.71 -8.08
N ASN A 98 25.42 -2.93 -7.70
CA ASN A 98 25.88 -4.25 -7.24
C ASN A 98 25.24 -4.65 -5.89
N ASP A 99 24.85 -3.67 -5.07
CA ASP A 99 24.23 -3.93 -3.76
C ASP A 99 22.74 -4.28 -3.91
N TRP A 100 22.17 -4.16 -5.12
CA TRP A 100 20.77 -4.48 -5.37
C TRP A 100 20.49 -5.98 -5.38
N ASN A 101 21.51 -6.83 -5.54
CA ASN A 101 21.40 -8.29 -5.64
C ASN A 101 20.39 -8.77 -6.70
N VAL A 102 20.34 -8.06 -7.85
CA VAL A 102 19.51 -8.41 -9.02
C VAL A 102 20.39 -8.86 -10.20
N THR A 103 19.80 -9.45 -11.24
CA THR A 103 20.55 -9.80 -12.45
C THR A 103 21.05 -8.54 -13.17
N PRO A 104 22.14 -8.62 -13.95
CA PRO A 104 22.68 -7.48 -14.69
C PRO A 104 21.65 -6.83 -15.64
N GLU A 105 20.77 -7.63 -16.26
CA GLU A 105 19.71 -7.15 -17.15
C GLU A 105 18.68 -6.31 -16.38
N THR A 106 18.27 -6.77 -15.20
CA THR A 106 17.35 -6.05 -14.32
C THR A 106 17.98 -4.77 -13.79
N ALA A 107 19.26 -4.81 -13.38
CA ALA A 107 19.98 -3.62 -12.94
C ALA A 107 20.02 -2.54 -14.05
N ARG A 108 20.30 -2.95 -15.30
CA ARG A 108 20.32 -2.05 -16.46
C ARG A 108 18.95 -1.44 -16.73
N LEU A 109 17.88 -2.24 -16.65
CA LEU A 109 16.51 -1.79 -16.84
C LEU A 109 16.09 -0.77 -15.77
N LEU A 110 16.40 -1.06 -14.50
CA LEU A 110 16.11 -0.16 -13.38
C LEU A 110 16.87 1.15 -13.48
N GLN A 111 18.15 1.11 -13.86
CA GLN A 111 18.93 2.32 -14.11
C GLN A 111 18.32 3.18 -15.22
N HIS A 112 17.89 2.55 -16.31
CA HIS A 112 17.20 3.23 -17.40
C HIS A 112 15.92 3.90 -16.88
N TRP A 113 15.05 3.18 -16.17
CA TRP A 113 13.81 3.77 -15.66
C TRP A 113 14.00 4.90 -14.63
N ARG A 114 15.07 4.87 -13.83
CA ARG A 114 15.36 5.88 -12.81
C ARG A 114 15.93 7.19 -13.37
N HIS A 115 16.72 7.13 -14.45
CA HIS A 115 17.48 8.29 -14.93
C HIS A 115 17.14 8.72 -16.36
N HIS A 116 16.47 7.87 -17.14
CA HIS A 116 16.17 8.17 -18.53
C HIS A 116 15.01 9.16 -18.65
N ASN A 117 15.20 10.19 -19.48
CA ASN A 117 14.13 11.11 -19.84
C ASN A 117 13.33 10.51 -20.99
N PHE A 118 12.12 10.05 -20.70
CA PHE A 118 11.23 9.44 -21.69
C PHE A 118 10.59 10.54 -22.56
N HIS A 119 10.80 10.46 -23.88
CA HIS A 119 10.17 11.36 -24.85
C HIS A 119 8.78 10.88 -25.29
N SER A 120 8.40 9.64 -24.95
CA SER A 120 7.16 8.99 -25.37
C SER A 120 6.43 8.36 -24.17
N ILE A 121 6.32 7.04 -24.12
CA ILE A 121 5.59 6.30 -23.09
C ILE A 121 6.48 6.17 -21.86
N ARG A 122 6.19 6.99 -20.85
CA ARG A 122 6.81 6.90 -19.52
C ARG A 122 5.95 6.00 -18.62
N PRO A 123 6.53 5.00 -17.93
CA PRO A 123 5.78 4.21 -16.95
C PRO A 123 5.34 5.09 -15.78
N PHE A 124 4.16 4.81 -15.22
CA PHE A 124 3.71 5.44 -13.99
C PHE A 124 4.64 5.06 -12.83
N PHE A 125 4.78 5.95 -11.85
CA PHE A 125 5.60 5.68 -10.67
C PHE A 125 5.17 4.38 -9.98
N CYS A 126 3.85 4.15 -9.83
CA CYS A 126 3.32 2.94 -9.21
C CYS A 126 3.67 1.65 -9.97
N GLN A 127 3.82 1.72 -11.31
CA GLN A 127 4.23 0.57 -12.12
C GLN A 127 5.69 0.23 -11.87
N VAL A 128 6.55 1.25 -11.84
CA VAL A 128 7.97 1.07 -11.51
C VAL A 128 8.12 0.54 -10.08
N GLU A 129 7.40 1.10 -9.11
CA GLU A 129 7.43 0.66 -7.72
C GLU A 129 7.00 -0.81 -7.56
N ALA A 130 5.99 -1.26 -8.30
CA ALA A 130 5.56 -2.66 -8.29
C ALA A 130 6.67 -3.61 -8.78
N VAL A 131 7.39 -3.23 -9.85
CA VAL A 131 8.52 -4.02 -10.37
C VAL A 131 9.71 -3.97 -9.42
N GLU A 132 10.02 -2.80 -8.84
CA GLU A 132 11.06 -2.64 -7.82
C GLU A 132 10.80 -3.56 -6.62
N ARG A 133 9.54 -3.65 -6.18
CA ARG A 133 9.14 -4.58 -5.12
C ARG A 133 9.37 -6.04 -5.50
N LEU A 134 9.00 -6.43 -6.73
CA LEU A 134 9.24 -7.79 -7.21
C LEU A 134 10.75 -8.10 -7.25
N CYS A 135 11.57 -7.18 -7.74
CA CYS A 135 13.02 -7.30 -7.78
C CYS A 135 13.62 -7.45 -6.38
N ASN A 136 13.17 -6.64 -5.42
CA ASN A 136 13.60 -6.74 -4.03
C ASN A 136 13.27 -8.11 -3.41
N LEU A 137 12.08 -8.64 -3.68
CA LEU A 137 11.69 -9.98 -3.23
C LEU A 137 12.58 -11.08 -3.84
N MET A 138 12.84 -11.01 -5.15
CA MET A 138 13.68 -11.99 -5.85
C MET A 138 15.16 -11.92 -5.44
N SER A 139 15.65 -10.72 -5.08
CA SER A 139 17.03 -10.49 -4.64
C SER A 139 17.40 -11.17 -3.30
N GLY A 140 16.42 -11.76 -2.60
CA GLY A 140 16.64 -12.42 -1.31
C GLY A 140 16.94 -11.48 -0.14
N ASN A 141 17.04 -10.17 -0.39
CA ASN A 141 17.27 -9.15 0.64
C ASN A 141 16.12 -9.09 1.67
N PHE A 142 14.89 -9.40 1.26
CA PHE A 142 13.72 -9.47 2.13
C PHE A 142 13.81 -10.59 3.19
N VAL A 143 14.57 -11.66 2.92
CA VAL A 143 14.67 -12.83 3.83
C VAL A 143 15.61 -12.54 5.01
N ARG A 144 16.54 -11.59 4.89
CA ARG A 144 17.52 -11.28 5.95
C ARG A 144 17.02 -10.29 7.02
N GLY A 145 15.94 -9.56 6.73
CA GLY A 145 15.40 -8.52 7.61
C GLY A 145 14.31 -8.95 8.59
N GLY A 146 14.00 -10.25 8.69
CA GLY A 146 12.94 -10.74 9.58
C GLY A 146 11.56 -10.27 9.13
N ALA A 147 11.02 -10.88 8.08
CA ALA A 147 9.60 -10.73 7.79
C ALA A 147 8.78 -11.31 8.96
N PRO A 148 7.68 -10.66 9.40
CA PRO A 148 6.71 -11.37 10.22
C PRO A 148 6.25 -12.58 9.42
N ALA A 149 6.37 -13.77 10.01
CA ALA A 149 5.80 -14.97 9.45
C ALA A 149 4.34 -14.67 9.10
N CYS A 150 3.94 -14.92 7.86
CA CYS A 150 2.52 -15.08 7.56
C CYS A 150 1.97 -16.05 8.62
N PRO A 151 0.91 -15.72 9.37
CA PRO A 151 0.31 -16.68 10.28
C PRO A 151 0.03 -17.93 9.45
N SER A 152 0.58 -19.05 9.89
CA SER A 152 0.48 -20.31 9.18
C SER A 152 -0.98 -20.58 8.89
N VAL A 153 -1.39 -20.42 7.63
CA VAL A 153 -2.68 -20.92 7.18
C VAL A 153 -2.59 -22.43 7.41
N GLY A 154 -3.34 -22.90 8.42
CA GLY A 154 -3.39 -24.31 8.78
C GLY A 154 -3.60 -25.11 7.51
N ARG A 155 -2.66 -26.03 7.26
CA ARG A 155 -2.69 -26.92 6.10
C ARG A 155 -4.05 -27.62 6.10
N ALA A 156 -4.92 -27.28 5.16
CA ALA A 156 -6.24 -27.90 5.04
C ALA A 156 -6.05 -29.43 4.97
N PRO A 157 -6.79 -30.23 5.77
CA PRO A 157 -6.72 -31.68 5.68
C PRO A 157 -7.12 -32.10 4.27
N ARG A 158 -6.33 -32.98 3.65
CA ARG A 158 -6.65 -33.56 2.35
C ARG A 158 -7.99 -34.31 2.50
N MET A 159 -9.05 -33.78 1.90
CA MET A 159 -10.28 -34.53 1.69
C MET A 159 -9.94 -35.70 0.76
N GLY A 160 -9.82 -36.90 1.33
CA GLY A 160 -9.85 -38.13 0.55
C GLY A 160 -11.25 -38.29 -0.03
N TYR A 161 -11.34 -38.46 -1.34
CA TYR A 161 -12.59 -38.89 -1.96
C TYR A 161 -12.85 -40.36 -1.59
N PRO A 162 -14.04 -40.70 -1.06
CA PRO A 162 -14.46 -42.09 -0.90
C PRO A 162 -14.70 -42.76 -2.28
N PRO A 163 -14.63 -44.10 -2.35
CA PRO A 163 -14.56 -44.88 -3.60
C PRO A 163 -15.79 -44.74 -4.51
#